data_AF-A0A3D0XY45-F1
#
_entry.id   AF-A0A3D0XY45-F1
#
_cell.length_a   1.000
_cell.length_b   1.000
_cell.length_c   1.000
_cell.angle_alpha   90.00
_cell.angle_beta   90.00
_cell.angle_gamma   90.00
#
_symmetry.space_group_name_H-M   'P 1'
#
loop_
_entity.id
_entity.type
_entity.pdbx_description
1 polymer ?
#
loop_
_entity_poly.entity_id
_entity_poly.type
_entity_poly.pdbx_seq_one_letter_code
_entity_poly.pdbx_strand_id
1 'polypeptide(L)'
;MNNIIDDKVKDVIKIIKNMDIKNKLRLGVCMSSSACTNLKYNKAHIHSIFDKRLKEIDNEYLVSYVNMRKYPTILFAMAKIMEMNNQEQSQVALYLFNSIY
;
A
#
# COMPACT_ATOMS: atom_id res chain seq x y z
N MET A 1 -26.14 7.43 2.33
CA MET A 1 -25.25 6.70 1.41
C MET A 1 -23.79 6.74 1.88
N ASN A 2 -23.52 6.75 3.20
CA ASN A 2 -22.16 6.88 3.76
C ASN A 2 -21.59 5.56 4.33
N ASN A 3 -22.36 4.46 4.36
CA ASN A 3 -21.90 3.21 4.99
C ASN A 3 -20.96 2.40 4.08
N ILE A 4 -21.28 2.22 2.79
CA ILE A 4 -20.51 1.32 1.90
C ILE A 4 -19.10 1.85 1.58
N ILE A 5 -18.95 3.17 1.41
CA ILE A 5 -17.67 3.84 1.10
C ILE A 5 -16.70 3.70 2.30
N ASP A 6 -17.24 3.85 3.51
CA ASP A 6 -16.48 3.72 4.74
C ASP A 6 -16.08 2.25 5.00
N ASP A 7 -16.97 1.30 4.68
CA ASP A 7 -16.73 -0.14 4.89
C ASP A 7 -15.53 -0.66 4.06
N LYS A 8 -15.40 -0.25 2.79
CA LYS A 8 -14.24 -0.67 1.96
C LYS A 8 -12.91 -0.21 2.55
N VAL A 9 -12.85 1.05 3.01
CA VAL A 9 -11.64 1.63 3.60
C VAL A 9 -11.31 0.90 4.91
N LYS A 10 -12.30 0.67 5.77
CA LYS A 10 -12.15 -0.09 7.02
C LYS A 10 -11.63 -1.51 6.77
N ASP A 11 -12.16 -2.20 5.79
CA ASP A 11 -11.74 -3.56 5.44
C ASP A 11 -10.27 -3.61 5.03
N VAL A 12 -9.85 -2.72 4.13
CA VAL A 12 -8.44 -2.65 3.71
C VAL A 12 -7.54 -2.23 4.87
N ILE A 13 -7.96 -1.29 5.72
CA ILE A 13 -7.23 -0.92 6.93
C ILE A 13 -7.05 -2.13 7.86
N LYS A 14 -8.07 -2.98 8.01
CA LYS A 14 -7.97 -4.22 8.82
C LYS A 14 -6.95 -5.19 8.23
N ILE A 15 -6.89 -5.31 6.90
CA ILE A 15 -5.87 -6.11 6.22
C ILE A 15 -4.47 -5.52 6.52
N ILE A 16 -4.29 -4.22 6.33
CA ILE A 16 -3.01 -3.53 6.56
C ILE A 16 -2.54 -3.67 8.02
N LYS A 17 -3.47 -3.56 8.99
CA LYS A 17 -3.16 -3.75 10.42
C LYS A 17 -2.51 -5.10 10.72
N ASN A 18 -2.96 -6.14 10.02
CA ASN A 18 -2.47 -7.51 10.20
C ASN A 18 -1.21 -7.84 9.39
N MET A 19 -0.73 -6.93 8.53
CA MET A 19 0.50 -7.14 7.77
C MET A 19 1.74 -6.92 8.65
N ASP A 20 2.78 -7.72 8.42
CA ASP A 20 4.12 -7.41 8.90
C ASP A 20 4.69 -6.16 8.21
N ILE A 21 5.76 -5.60 8.80
CA ILE A 21 6.38 -4.36 8.33
C ILE A 21 6.86 -4.43 6.87
N LYS A 22 7.39 -5.57 6.43
CA LYS A 22 7.88 -5.72 5.05
C LYS A 22 6.72 -5.70 4.07
N ASN A 23 5.62 -6.36 4.40
CA ASN A 23 4.43 -6.37 3.57
C ASN A 23 3.72 -5.01 3.53
N LYS A 24 3.70 -4.26 4.63
CA LYS A 24 3.24 -2.85 4.63
C LYS A 24 4.09 -1.98 3.69
N LEU A 25 5.42 -2.09 3.79
CA LEU A 25 6.33 -1.33 2.94
C LEU A 25 6.19 -1.69 1.46
N ARG A 26 6.10 -2.98 1.14
CA ARG A 26 5.86 -3.45 -0.24
C ARG A 26 4.53 -2.95 -0.79
N LEU A 27 3.46 -2.98 0.01
CA LEU A 27 2.18 -2.40 -0.40
C LEU A 27 2.32 -0.89 -0.69
N GLY A 28 3.06 -0.17 0.14
CA GLY A 28 3.34 1.26 -0.05
C GLY A 28 4.10 1.55 -1.35
N VAL A 29 5.11 0.72 -1.67
CA VAL A 29 5.82 0.76 -2.95
C VAL A 29 4.85 0.53 -4.12
N CYS A 30 3.98 -0.50 -4.04
CA CYS A 30 3.00 -0.81 -5.09
C CYS A 30 1.94 0.29 -5.28
N MET A 31 1.39 0.83 -4.19
CA MET A 31 0.39 1.91 -4.25
C MET A 31 0.97 3.18 -4.88
N SER A 32 2.25 3.46 -4.66
CA SER A 32 2.89 4.67 -5.14
C SER A 32 3.46 4.54 -6.56
N SER A 33 3.78 3.33 -7.02
CA SER A 33 4.26 3.07 -8.39
C SER A 33 3.15 2.72 -9.38
N SER A 34 2.01 2.21 -8.93
CA SER A 34 0.92 1.73 -9.80
C SER A 34 0.22 2.88 -10.54
N ALA A 35 -0.03 2.73 -11.84
CA ALA A 35 -0.90 3.67 -12.58
C ALA A 35 -2.38 3.59 -12.15
N CYS A 36 -2.78 2.52 -11.47
CA CYS A 36 -4.16 2.25 -11.06
C CYS A 36 -4.56 2.93 -9.75
N THR A 37 -3.66 3.68 -9.12
CA THR A 37 -3.94 4.49 -7.93
C THR A 37 -3.84 5.97 -8.28
N ASN A 38 -4.83 6.74 -7.81
CA ASN A 38 -4.92 8.17 -8.01
C ASN A 38 -4.91 8.87 -6.65
N LEU A 39 -3.75 8.83 -6.00
CA LEU A 39 -3.51 9.40 -4.68
C LEU A 39 -3.48 10.93 -4.77
N LYS A 40 -4.08 11.62 -3.79
CA LYS A 40 -3.97 13.09 -3.66
C LYS A 40 -2.55 13.56 -3.35
N TYR A 41 -1.69 12.65 -2.90
CA TYR A 41 -0.33 12.94 -2.46
C TYR A 41 0.69 12.71 -3.57
N ASN A 42 1.88 13.30 -3.42
CA ASN A 42 2.97 13.11 -4.37
C ASN A 42 3.46 11.65 -4.34
N LYS A 43 3.13 10.91 -5.40
CA LYS A 43 3.45 9.49 -5.55
C LYS A 43 4.94 9.21 -5.57
N ALA A 44 5.75 10.05 -6.24
CA ALA A 44 7.19 9.87 -6.30
C ALA A 44 7.86 10.02 -4.92
N HIS A 45 7.40 11.01 -4.14
CA HIS A 45 7.91 11.22 -2.78
C HIS A 45 7.54 10.05 -1.85
N ILE A 46 6.27 9.63 -1.86
CA ILE A 46 5.80 8.48 -1.07
C ILE A 46 6.56 7.20 -1.47
N HIS A 47 6.74 6.97 -2.78
CA HIS A 47 7.47 5.83 -3.30
C HIS A 47 8.90 5.79 -2.76
N SER A 48 9.62 6.92 -2.84
CA SER A 48 11.00 7.01 -2.37
C SER A 48 11.14 6.68 -0.88
N ILE A 49 10.19 7.11 -0.05
CA ILE A 49 10.18 6.81 1.39
C ILE A 49 10.03 5.30 1.62
N PHE A 50 9.02 4.67 1.02
CA PHE A 50 8.79 3.24 1.22
C PHE A 50 9.89 2.37 0.61
N ASP A 51 10.38 2.72 -0.59
CA ASP A 51 11.47 2.01 -1.26
C ASP A 51 12.75 2.04 -0.43
N LYS A 52 13.13 3.23 0.07
CA LYS A 52 14.32 3.37 0.94
C LYS A 52 14.19 2.52 2.21
N ARG A 53 13.05 2.60 2.91
CA ARG A 53 12.82 1.82 4.14
C ARG A 53 12.81 0.33 3.89
N LEU A 54 12.22 -0.13 2.79
CA LEU A 54 12.19 -1.55 2.44
C LEU A 54 13.59 -2.07 2.14
N LYS A 55 14.40 -1.29 1.42
CA LYS A 55 15.81 -1.59 1.15
C LYS A 55 16.63 -1.72 2.44
N GLU A 56 16.35 -0.90 3.46
CA GLU A 56 17.06 -0.98 4.75
C GLU A 56 16.79 -2.30 5.51
N ILE A 57 15.62 -2.93 5.34
CA ILE A 57 15.20 -4.06 6.19
C ILE A 57 14.99 -5.39 5.43
N ASP A 58 15.07 -5.37 4.09
CA ASP A 58 14.80 -6.53 3.26
C ASP A 58 15.86 -6.77 2.19
N ASN A 59 16.85 -7.60 2.55
CA ASN A 59 17.97 -7.96 1.67
C ASN A 59 17.50 -8.62 0.36
N GLU A 60 16.41 -9.40 0.36
CA GLU A 60 15.86 -10.00 -0.87
C GLU A 60 15.38 -8.91 -1.84
N TYR A 61 14.71 -7.87 -1.32
CA TYR A 61 14.25 -6.74 -2.11
C TYR A 61 15.41 -5.91 -2.69
N LEU A 62 16.50 -5.75 -1.93
CA LEU A 62 17.69 -5.03 -2.37
C LEU A 62 18.36 -5.65 -3.60
N VAL A 63 18.43 -6.97 -3.65
CA VAL A 63 19.29 -7.70 -4.58
C VAL A 63 18.54 -8.38 -5.72
N SER A 64 17.20 -8.39 -5.70
CA SER A 64 16.39 -9.15 -6.66
C SER A 64 15.20 -8.39 -7.23
N TYR A 65 14.79 -8.78 -8.44
CA TYR A 65 13.50 -8.37 -8.99
C TYR A 65 12.37 -9.02 -8.19
N VAL A 66 11.59 -8.19 -7.49
CA VAL A 66 10.54 -8.65 -6.58
C VAL A 66 9.42 -9.31 -7.37
N ASN A 67 9.32 -10.63 -7.25
CA ASN A 67 8.20 -11.36 -7.84
C ASN A 67 6.93 -11.14 -7.01
N MET A 68 6.06 -10.25 -7.49
CA MET A 68 4.78 -9.93 -6.84
C MET A 68 3.86 -11.14 -6.64
N ARG A 69 4.03 -12.22 -7.41
CA ARG A 69 3.27 -13.48 -7.23
C ARG A 69 3.56 -14.16 -5.89
N LYS A 70 4.71 -13.88 -5.27
CA LYS A 70 5.04 -14.36 -3.92
C LYS A 70 4.20 -13.70 -2.82
N TYR A 71 3.51 -12.60 -3.12
CA TYR A 71 2.84 -11.77 -2.13
C TYR A 71 1.34 -11.64 -2.40
N PRO A 72 0.56 -12.74 -2.28
CA PRO A 72 -0.86 -12.75 -2.61
C PRO A 72 -1.67 -11.75 -1.77
N THR A 73 -1.32 -11.53 -0.50
CA THR A 73 -2.00 -10.54 0.36
C THR A 73 -1.83 -9.11 -0.16
N ILE A 74 -0.68 -8.78 -0.75
CA ILE A 74 -0.41 -7.45 -1.33
C ILE A 74 -1.23 -7.28 -2.61
N LEU A 75 -1.24 -8.30 -3.47
CA LEU A 75 -2.06 -8.30 -4.69
C LEU A 75 -3.55 -8.15 -4.34
N PHE A 76 -4.02 -8.88 -3.34
CA PHE A 76 -5.40 -8.80 -2.86
C PHE A 76 -5.73 -7.40 -2.32
N ALA A 77 -4.88 -6.84 -1.46
CA ALA A 77 -5.07 -5.48 -0.95
C ALA A 77 -5.09 -4.43 -2.08
N MET A 78 -4.17 -4.53 -3.05
CA MET A 78 -4.17 -3.66 -4.23
C MET A 78 -5.45 -3.79 -5.06
N ALA A 79 -5.95 -5.00 -5.28
CA ALA A 79 -7.21 -5.21 -6.00
C ALA A 79 -8.39 -4.50 -5.30
N LYS A 80 -8.48 -4.59 -3.96
CA LYS A 80 -9.51 -3.87 -3.18
C LYS A 80 -9.33 -2.36 -3.25
N ILE A 81 -8.10 -1.85 -3.24
CA ILE A 81 -7.79 -0.42 -3.38
C ILE A 81 -8.16 0.10 -4.77
N MET A 82 -8.01 -0.71 -5.82
CA MET A 82 -8.39 -0.31 -7.18
C MET A 82 -9.91 -0.15 -7.35
N GLU A 83 -10.73 -0.77 -6.50
CA GLU A 83 -12.19 -0.60 -6.46
C GLU A 83 -12.63 0.69 -5.73
N MET A 84 -11.69 1.44 -5.17
CA MET A 84 -11.93 2.66 -4.40
C MET A 84 -11.77 3.92 -5.25
N ASN A 85 -12.49 4.97 -4.87
CA ASN A 85 -12.30 6.31 -5.41
C ASN A 85 -11.04 6.99 -4.83
N ASN A 86 -10.63 8.10 -5.42
CA ASN A 86 -9.39 8.81 -5.06
C ASN A 86 -9.32 9.22 -3.58
N GLN A 87 -10.46 9.56 -2.95
CA GLN A 87 -10.50 9.95 -1.54
C GLN A 87 -10.26 8.76 -0.63
N GLU A 88 -10.96 7.65 -0.87
CA GLU A 88 -10.78 6.38 -0.15
C GLU A 88 -9.34 5.85 -0.30
N GLN A 89 -8.80 5.85 -1.53
CA GLN A 89 -7.41 5.45 -1.78
C GLN A 89 -6.42 6.33 -0.99
N SER A 90 -6.67 7.63 -0.91
CA SER A 90 -5.83 8.57 -0.15
C SER A 90 -5.94 8.33 1.35
N GLN A 91 -7.11 7.99 1.89
CA GLN A 91 -7.28 7.61 3.30
C GLN A 91 -6.49 6.35 3.64
N VAL A 92 -6.55 5.33 2.79
CA VAL A 92 -5.76 4.10 2.94
C VAL A 92 -4.26 4.41 2.88
N ALA A 93 -3.82 5.22 1.91
CA ALA A 93 -2.42 5.60 1.79
C ALA A 93 -1.90 6.37 3.02
N LEU A 94 -2.70 7.29 3.56
CA LEU A 94 -2.37 8.02 4.79
C LEU A 94 -2.29 7.08 6.00
N TYR A 95 -3.25 6.15 6.14
CA TYR A 95 -3.21 5.15 7.19
C TYR A 95 -1.96 4.27 7.08
N LEU A 96 -1.65 3.78 5.89
CA LEU A 96 -0.48 2.94 5.65
C LEU A 96 0.81 3.67 6.03
N PHE A 97 0.95 4.93 5.62
CA PHE A 97 2.08 5.79 5.97
C PHE A 97 2.23 5.92 7.49
N ASN A 98 1.15 6.26 8.21
CA ASN A 98 1.11 6.37 9.67
C ASN A 98 1.19 5.02 10.42
N SER A 99 1.18 3.89 9.71
CA SER A 99 1.33 2.56 10.32
C SER A 99 2.78 2.06 10.31
N ILE A 100 3.66 2.84 9.68
CA ILE A 100 5.10 2.58 9.55
C ILE A 100 5.91 3.55 10.43
N TYR A 101 5.34 4.70 10.75
CA TYR A 101 5.88 5.75 11.62
C TYR A 101 4.96 5.96 12.82
#